data_AF-A0A937N6L7-F1
#
_entry.id   AF-A0A937N6L7-F1
#
_cell.length_a   1.000
_cell.length_b   1.000
_cell.length_c   1.000
_cell.angle_alpha   90.00
_cell.angle_beta   90.00
_cell.angle_gamma   90.00
#
_symmetry.space_group_name_H-M   'P 1'
#
loop_
_entity.id
_entity.type
_entity.pdbx_description
1 polymer ?
#
loop_
_entity_poly.entity_id
_entity_poly.type
_entity_poly.pdbx_seq_one_letter_code
_entity_poly.pdbx_strand_id
1 'polypeptide(L)'
;MRRDFPIWAVVCAAVLSVTSISAAQDNTKKASVASLVRTLGYGGAIHNFKNYVLRGDDKYRAASLTMFERANEILANLGKTPGLTANETVALTAITDIVNKYQAKLPTIEQLRKQSKSVEQIDAAVAVDDSSAIDAIATLRNGHRWSKIENLDFHIGYGSGIHNFKNFVLRADEEYRARAALGLSNVLLIVARYRASEGLTKTQAKALDDIESVVRAYEEALATVQELIGEGKTAQEIDAVVKVDDTPALNGLATLRE
;
A
#
# COMPACT_ATOMS: atom_id res chain seq x y z
N MET A 1 -58.29 -20.65 -25.02
CA MET A 1 -57.48 -19.42 -25.07
C MET A 1 -56.25 -19.62 -24.18
N ARG A 2 -55.19 -20.28 -24.70
CA ARG A 2 -53.90 -20.41 -24.00
C ARG A 2 -53.06 -19.19 -24.38
N ARG A 3 -52.62 -18.43 -23.38
CA ARG A 3 -51.64 -17.35 -23.55
C ARG A 3 -50.26 -18.01 -23.59
N ASP A 4 -49.69 -18.11 -24.79
CA ASP A 4 -48.29 -18.49 -24.96
C ASP A 4 -47.43 -17.33 -24.43
N PHE A 5 -46.74 -17.58 -23.31
CA PHE A 5 -45.73 -16.67 -22.80
C PHE A 5 -44.46 -16.82 -23.66
N PRO A 6 -43.92 -15.74 -24.25
CA PRO A 6 -42.77 -15.86 -25.14
C PRO A 6 -41.52 -16.21 -24.33
N ILE A 7 -40.96 -17.39 -24.61
CA ILE A 7 -39.73 -17.96 -24.03
C ILE A 7 -38.55 -16.96 -24.13
N TRP A 8 -38.55 -16.08 -25.13
CA TRP A 8 -37.54 -15.02 -25.32
C TRP A 8 -37.44 -14.02 -24.16
N ALA A 9 -38.54 -13.70 -23.48
CA ALA A 9 -38.53 -12.74 -22.36
C ALA A 9 -37.84 -13.32 -21.11
N VAL A 10 -37.93 -14.63 -20.89
CA VAL A 10 -37.30 -15.31 -19.75
C VAL A 10 -35.79 -15.46 -19.95
N VAL A 11 -35.35 -15.73 -21.19
CA VAL A 11 -33.92 -15.83 -21.53
C VAL A 11 -33.22 -14.47 -21.41
N CYS A 12 -33.83 -13.38 -21.88
CA CYS A 12 -33.26 -12.03 -21.70
C CYS A 12 -33.14 -11.64 -20.22
N ALA A 13 -34.17 -11.91 -19.40
CA ALA A 13 -34.14 -11.59 -17.97
C ALA A 13 -33.08 -12.39 -17.19
N ALA A 14 -32.89 -13.67 -17.53
CA ALA A 14 -31.88 -14.53 -16.90
C ALA A 14 -30.44 -14.14 -17.30
N VAL A 15 -30.21 -13.70 -18.54
CA VAL A 15 -28.88 -13.22 -18.98
C VAL A 15 -28.53 -11.86 -18.34
N LEU A 16 -29.52 -10.96 -18.19
CA LEU A 16 -29.36 -9.68 -17.51
C LEU A 16 -29.13 -9.83 -15.98
N SER A 17 -29.72 -10.84 -15.34
CA SER A 17 -29.51 -11.10 -13.91
C SER A 17 -28.15 -11.74 -13.61
N VAL A 18 -27.64 -12.63 -14.47
CA VAL A 18 -26.31 -13.26 -14.29
C VAL A 18 -25.17 -12.25 -14.53
N THR A 19 -25.32 -11.36 -15.52
CA THR A 19 -24.32 -10.32 -15.82
C THR A 19 -24.24 -9.22 -14.76
N SER A 20 -25.36 -8.87 -14.11
CA SER A 20 -25.36 -7.90 -13.01
C SER A 20 -24.74 -8.47 -11.72
N ILE A 21 -24.93 -9.77 -11.44
CA ILE A 21 -24.29 -10.45 -10.30
C ILE A 21 -22.77 -10.52 -10.47
N SER A 22 -22.28 -10.87 -11.67
CA SER A 22 -20.83 -10.94 -11.92
C SER A 22 -20.14 -9.57 -11.81
N ALA A 23 -20.78 -8.51 -12.30
CA ALA A 23 -20.27 -7.14 -12.17
C ALA A 23 -20.22 -6.65 -10.70
N ALA A 24 -21.23 -7.00 -9.89
CA ALA A 24 -21.24 -6.66 -8.47
C ALA A 24 -20.15 -7.42 -7.68
N GLN A 25 -19.92 -8.69 -8.02
CA GLN A 25 -18.84 -9.49 -7.45
C GLN A 25 -17.46 -8.93 -7.81
N ASP A 26 -17.25 -8.54 -9.07
CA ASP A 26 -15.99 -7.95 -9.53
C ASP A 26 -15.68 -6.63 -8.82
N ASN A 27 -16.68 -5.75 -8.64
CA ASN A 27 -16.52 -4.51 -7.88
C ASN A 27 -16.17 -4.77 -6.40
N THR A 28 -16.75 -5.80 -5.79
CA THR A 28 -16.46 -6.19 -4.40
C THR A 28 -15.02 -6.72 -4.24
N LYS A 29 -14.56 -7.53 -5.19
CA LYS A 29 -13.17 -8.01 -5.26
C LYS A 29 -12.21 -6.84 -5.41
N LYS A 30 -12.47 -5.94 -6.36
CA LYS A 30 -11.67 -4.73 -6.59
C LYS A 30 -11.54 -3.88 -5.33
N ALA A 31 -12.65 -3.60 -4.65
CA ALA A 31 -12.64 -2.82 -3.40
C ALA A 31 -11.83 -3.51 -2.29
N SER A 32 -11.88 -4.84 -2.20
CA SER A 32 -11.11 -5.63 -1.24
C SER A 32 -9.60 -5.57 -1.54
N VAL A 33 -9.22 -5.63 -2.81
CA VAL A 33 -7.82 -5.44 -3.25
C VAL A 33 -7.34 -4.01 -2.92
N ALA A 34 -8.15 -2.98 -3.16
CA ALA A 34 -7.81 -1.62 -2.75
C ALA A 34 -7.60 -1.50 -1.24
N SER A 35 -8.48 -2.13 -0.44
CA SER A 35 -8.31 -2.16 1.02
C SER A 35 -7.03 -2.87 1.43
N LEU A 36 -6.69 -4.00 0.79
CA LEU A 36 -5.46 -4.74 1.06
C LEU A 36 -4.21 -3.88 0.78
N VAL A 37 -4.15 -3.23 -0.38
CA VAL A 37 -3.04 -2.33 -0.78
C VAL A 37 -2.84 -1.23 0.27
N ARG A 38 -3.92 -0.58 0.70
CA ARG A 38 -3.87 0.44 1.74
C ARG A 38 -3.42 -0.13 3.08
N THR A 39 -3.96 -1.27 3.50
CA THR A 39 -3.63 -1.91 4.77
C THR A 39 -2.15 -2.31 4.85
N LEU A 40 -1.53 -2.72 3.75
CA LEU A 40 -0.10 -3.03 3.70
C LEU A 40 0.78 -1.78 3.56
N GLY A 41 0.29 -0.76 2.85
CA GLY A 41 1.05 0.40 2.42
C GLY A 41 1.19 1.55 3.42
N TYR A 42 0.98 2.77 2.90
CA TYR A 42 1.26 4.01 3.62
C TYR A 42 0.34 4.19 4.84
N GLY A 43 0.95 4.27 6.02
CA GLY A 43 0.25 4.31 7.31
C GLY A 43 -0.18 2.92 7.80
N GLY A 44 0.00 1.88 6.98
CA GLY A 44 -0.38 0.51 7.24
C GLY A 44 0.74 -0.36 7.82
N ALA A 45 0.65 -1.66 7.57
CA ALA A 45 1.46 -2.69 8.22
C ALA A 45 2.97 -2.53 7.97
N ILE A 46 3.38 -2.37 6.71
CA ILE A 46 4.80 -2.29 6.33
C ILE A 46 5.40 -0.96 6.75
N HIS A 47 4.64 0.15 6.65
CA HIS A 47 5.10 1.45 7.14
C HIS A 47 5.41 1.36 8.65
N ASN A 48 4.48 0.84 9.45
CA ASN A 48 4.71 0.68 10.89
C ASN A 48 5.84 -0.31 11.20
N PHE A 49 5.96 -1.41 10.45
CA PHE A 49 7.07 -2.36 10.61
C PHE A 49 8.44 -1.66 10.47
N LYS A 50 8.62 -0.87 9.40
CA LYS A 50 9.88 -0.16 9.17
C LYS A 50 10.14 0.92 10.21
N ASN A 51 9.10 1.62 10.66
CA ASN A 51 9.26 2.56 11.78
C ASN A 51 9.64 1.85 13.08
N TYR A 52 9.18 0.61 13.30
CA TYR A 52 9.62 -0.20 14.43
C TYR A 52 11.10 -0.63 14.30
N VAL A 53 11.55 -0.99 13.10
CA VAL A 53 12.98 -1.27 12.81
C VAL A 53 13.86 -0.04 13.04
N LEU A 54 13.41 1.15 12.63
CA LEU A 54 14.19 2.39 12.80
C LEU A 54 14.19 2.89 14.25
N ARG A 55 13.03 2.85 14.93
CA ARG A 55 12.80 3.65 16.15
C ARG A 55 12.59 2.83 17.41
N GLY A 56 12.13 1.59 17.29
CA GLY A 56 11.97 0.65 18.41
C GLY A 56 10.84 0.92 19.38
N ASP A 57 10.01 1.93 19.12
CA ASP A 57 8.83 2.23 19.92
C ASP A 57 7.74 1.16 19.69
N ASP A 58 7.23 0.60 20.79
CA ASP A 58 6.25 -0.48 20.81
C ASP A 58 4.96 -0.13 20.06
N LYS A 59 4.59 1.15 19.99
CA LYS A 59 3.39 1.57 19.24
C LYS A 59 3.44 1.17 17.77
N TYR A 60 4.63 1.19 17.16
CA TYR A 60 4.81 0.77 15.78
C TYR A 60 4.70 -0.74 15.63
N ARG A 61 5.20 -1.51 16.61
CA ARG A 61 5.03 -2.98 16.65
C ARG A 61 3.54 -3.33 16.73
N ALA A 62 2.83 -2.73 17.68
CA ALA A 62 1.41 -2.97 17.89
C ALA A 62 0.58 -2.60 16.65
N ALA A 63 0.78 -1.40 16.10
CA ALA A 63 0.08 -0.95 14.90
C ALA A 63 0.38 -1.85 13.69
N SER A 64 1.64 -2.28 13.51
CA SER A 64 2.02 -3.19 12.43
C SER A 64 1.34 -4.55 12.58
N LEU A 65 1.34 -5.13 13.78
CA LEU A 65 0.68 -6.41 14.07
C LEU A 65 -0.81 -6.37 13.75
N THR A 66 -1.53 -5.36 14.26
CA THR A 66 -2.97 -5.19 13.99
C THR A 66 -3.26 -5.05 12.50
N MET A 67 -2.43 -4.33 11.75
CA MET A 67 -2.62 -4.18 10.31
C MET A 67 -2.31 -5.47 9.53
N PHE A 68 -1.34 -6.28 9.97
CA PHE A 68 -1.12 -7.59 9.36
C PHE A 68 -2.25 -8.58 9.64
N GLU A 69 -2.79 -8.59 10.85
CA GLU A 69 -3.99 -9.38 11.18
C GLU A 69 -5.15 -8.98 10.27
N ARG A 70 -5.37 -7.66 10.10
CA ARG A 70 -6.36 -7.14 9.17
C ARG A 70 -6.09 -7.53 7.72
N ALA A 71 -4.84 -7.52 7.27
CA ALA A 71 -4.47 -7.95 5.92
C ALA A 71 -4.81 -9.43 5.70
N ASN A 72 -4.50 -10.29 6.67
CA ASN A 72 -4.85 -11.71 6.63
C ASN A 72 -6.35 -11.96 6.58
N GLU A 73 -7.16 -11.18 7.31
CA GLU A 73 -8.62 -11.24 7.18
C GLU A 73 -9.10 -10.89 5.76
N ILE A 74 -8.55 -9.83 5.16
CA ILE A 74 -8.90 -9.41 3.80
C ILE A 74 -8.49 -10.50 2.79
N LEU A 75 -7.29 -11.06 2.92
CA LEU A 75 -6.78 -12.14 2.06
C LEU A 75 -7.64 -13.41 2.18
N ALA A 76 -8.01 -13.80 3.41
CA ALA A 76 -8.86 -14.95 3.64
C ALA A 76 -10.26 -14.79 3.04
N ASN A 77 -10.81 -13.58 3.04
CA ASN A 77 -12.10 -13.28 2.42
C ASN A 77 -11.99 -13.21 0.89
N LEU A 78 -10.93 -12.59 0.35
CA LEU A 78 -10.63 -12.61 -1.07
C LEU A 78 -10.52 -14.03 -1.60
N GLY A 79 -9.79 -14.91 -0.91
CA GLY A 79 -9.62 -16.33 -1.28
C GLY A 79 -10.91 -17.15 -1.32
N LYS A 80 -11.99 -16.68 -0.70
CA LYS A 80 -13.33 -17.31 -0.74
C LYS A 80 -14.23 -16.72 -1.82
N THR A 81 -13.78 -15.69 -2.54
CA THR A 81 -14.58 -15.01 -3.55
C THR A 81 -14.77 -15.92 -4.77
N PRO A 82 -16.01 -16.16 -5.24
CA PRO A 82 -16.24 -16.92 -6.46
C PRO A 82 -15.57 -16.27 -7.69
N GLY A 83 -15.09 -17.08 -8.62
CA GLY A 83 -14.57 -16.58 -9.90
C GLY A 83 -13.12 -16.07 -9.87
N LEU A 84 -12.34 -16.40 -8.83
CA LEU A 84 -10.89 -16.20 -8.86
C LEU A 84 -10.26 -17.01 -9.99
N THR A 85 -9.44 -16.33 -10.79
CA THR A 85 -8.55 -16.98 -11.75
C THR A 85 -7.41 -17.70 -11.05
N ALA A 86 -6.75 -18.64 -11.74
CA ALA A 86 -5.57 -19.31 -11.20
C ALA A 86 -4.45 -18.31 -10.83
N ASN A 87 -4.26 -17.27 -11.64
CA ASN A 87 -3.26 -16.23 -11.39
C ASN A 87 -3.61 -15.38 -10.15
N GLU A 88 -4.89 -15.04 -9.95
CA GLU A 88 -5.31 -14.33 -8.74
C GLU A 88 -5.12 -15.20 -7.49
N THR A 89 -5.43 -16.50 -7.56
CA THR A 89 -5.18 -17.42 -6.44
C THR A 89 -3.69 -17.48 -6.08
N VAL A 90 -2.81 -17.62 -7.08
CA VAL A 90 -1.35 -17.58 -6.87
C VAL A 90 -0.91 -16.25 -6.26
N ALA A 91 -1.46 -15.13 -6.75
CA ALA A 91 -1.15 -13.81 -6.22
C ALA A 91 -1.57 -13.66 -4.74
N LEU A 92 -2.77 -14.12 -4.38
CA LEU A 92 -3.23 -14.09 -2.98
C LEU A 92 -2.34 -14.93 -2.07
N THR A 93 -1.89 -16.11 -2.52
CA THR A 93 -0.94 -16.93 -1.76
C THR A 93 0.40 -16.20 -1.58
N ALA A 94 0.96 -15.63 -2.64
CA ALA A 94 2.23 -14.91 -2.56
C ALA A 94 2.19 -13.72 -1.58
N ILE A 95 1.08 -12.97 -1.56
CA ILE A 95 0.91 -11.86 -0.61
C ILE A 95 0.76 -12.40 0.82
N THR A 96 -0.01 -13.48 1.01
CA THR A 96 -0.19 -14.14 2.32
C THR A 96 1.15 -14.59 2.89
N ASP A 97 2.01 -15.20 2.06
CA ASP A 97 3.34 -15.65 2.49
C ASP A 97 4.22 -14.49 2.96
N ILE A 98 4.21 -13.36 2.24
CA ILE A 98 4.99 -12.17 2.64
C ILE A 98 4.44 -11.55 3.92
N VAL A 99 3.11 -11.43 4.07
CA VAL A 99 2.48 -10.95 5.31
C VAL A 99 2.90 -11.80 6.50
N ASN A 100 2.82 -13.13 6.37
CA ASN A 100 3.20 -14.06 7.43
C ASN A 100 4.70 -13.96 7.77
N LYS A 101 5.58 -13.80 6.77
CA LYS A 101 7.01 -13.57 6.99
C LYS A 101 7.25 -12.32 7.82
N TYR A 102 6.63 -11.19 7.48
CA TYR A 102 6.80 -9.96 8.27
C TYR A 102 6.27 -10.10 9.69
N GLN A 103 5.08 -10.69 9.88
CA GLN A 103 4.54 -10.93 11.22
C GLN A 103 5.51 -11.76 12.08
N ALA A 104 6.08 -12.83 11.51
CA ALA A 104 7.03 -13.70 12.19
C ALA A 104 8.34 -12.99 12.57
N LYS A 105 8.68 -11.87 11.94
CA LYS A 105 9.89 -11.07 12.25
C LYS A 105 9.70 -10.06 13.39
N LEU A 106 8.46 -9.72 13.76
CA LEU A 106 8.22 -8.75 14.85
C LEU A 106 8.87 -9.16 16.19
N PRO A 107 8.78 -10.43 16.65
CA PRO A 107 9.49 -10.86 17.86
C PRO A 107 11.02 -10.83 17.71
N THR A 108 11.54 -11.07 16.51
CA THR A 108 12.99 -11.01 16.23
C THR A 108 13.52 -9.59 16.42
N ILE A 109 12.80 -8.56 15.98
CA ILE A 109 13.20 -7.16 16.21
C ILE A 109 13.31 -6.89 17.72
N GLU A 110 12.31 -7.30 18.50
CA GLU A 110 12.30 -7.12 19.95
C GLU A 110 13.49 -7.80 20.63
N GLN A 111 13.78 -9.04 20.24
CA GLN A 111 14.92 -9.80 20.75
C GLN A 111 16.25 -9.12 20.42
N LEU A 112 16.45 -8.68 19.18
CA LEU A 112 17.69 -8.03 18.75
C LEU A 112 17.87 -6.66 19.45
N ARG A 113 16.78 -5.94 19.72
CA ARG A 113 16.83 -4.70 20.53
C ARG A 113 17.25 -4.96 21.97
N LYS A 114 16.72 -6.02 22.60
CA LYS A 114 17.17 -6.45 23.94
C LYS A 114 18.67 -6.79 23.99
N GLN A 115 19.23 -7.19 22.85
CA GLN A 115 20.67 -7.44 22.67
C GLN A 115 21.46 -6.19 22.26
N SER A 116 20.85 -5.01 22.27
CA SER A 116 21.48 -3.74 21.87
C SER A 116 22.09 -3.77 20.46
N LYS A 117 21.46 -4.52 19.53
CA LYS A 117 21.87 -4.53 18.11
C LYS A 117 21.57 -3.19 17.45
N SER A 118 22.42 -2.79 16.51
CA SER A 118 22.20 -1.58 15.71
C SER A 118 21.01 -1.73 14.76
N VAL A 119 20.49 -0.61 14.25
CA VAL A 119 19.39 -0.62 13.28
C VAL A 119 19.76 -1.41 12.03
N GLU A 120 21.00 -1.29 11.55
CA GLU A 120 21.52 -2.01 10.38
C GLU A 120 21.55 -3.52 10.63
N GLN A 121 21.98 -3.95 11.82
CA GLN A 121 21.98 -5.36 12.22
C GLN A 121 20.55 -5.91 12.34
N ILE A 122 19.62 -5.10 12.83
CA ILE A 122 18.21 -5.46 12.92
C ILE A 122 17.62 -5.59 11.50
N ASP A 123 17.77 -4.58 10.64
CA ASP A 123 17.27 -4.61 9.25
C ASP A 123 17.82 -5.83 8.51
N ALA A 124 19.13 -6.09 8.58
CA ALA A 124 19.73 -7.25 7.93
C ALA A 124 19.11 -8.59 8.37
N ALA A 125 18.71 -8.72 9.64
CA ALA A 125 18.10 -9.94 10.17
C ALA A 125 16.60 -10.09 9.84
N VAL A 126 15.92 -8.97 9.55
CA VAL A 126 14.46 -8.93 9.39
C VAL A 126 13.98 -8.47 8.02
N ALA A 127 14.91 -8.13 7.13
CA ALA A 127 14.62 -7.84 5.74
C ALA A 127 13.85 -9.00 5.10
N VAL A 128 12.82 -8.65 4.34
CA VAL A 128 12.00 -9.58 3.57
C VAL A 128 12.14 -9.18 2.11
N ASP A 129 12.31 -10.15 1.23
CA ASP A 129 12.20 -9.93 -0.21
C ASP A 129 10.72 -9.77 -0.58
N ASP A 130 10.33 -8.54 -0.90
CA ASP A 130 8.96 -8.15 -1.23
C ASP A 130 8.56 -8.46 -2.68
N SER A 131 9.50 -8.89 -3.53
CA SER A 131 9.32 -8.93 -4.99
C SER A 131 8.08 -9.74 -5.38
N SER A 132 7.89 -10.92 -4.79
CA SER A 132 6.73 -11.78 -5.09
C SER A 132 5.39 -11.15 -4.69
N ALA A 133 5.31 -10.41 -3.59
CA ALA A 133 4.08 -9.72 -3.19
C ALA A 133 3.82 -8.48 -4.03
N ILE A 134 4.86 -7.75 -4.45
CA ILE A 134 4.73 -6.60 -5.35
C ILE A 134 4.18 -7.05 -6.71
N ASP A 135 4.74 -8.12 -7.29
CA ASP A 135 4.28 -8.69 -8.55
C ASP A 135 2.86 -9.25 -8.43
N ALA A 136 2.54 -9.87 -7.30
CA ALA A 136 1.19 -10.35 -7.00
C ALA A 136 0.18 -9.19 -6.91
N ILE A 137 0.51 -8.08 -6.25
CA ILE A 137 -0.35 -6.90 -6.21
C ILE A 137 -0.54 -6.33 -7.62
N ALA A 138 0.51 -6.26 -8.43
CA ALA A 138 0.40 -5.83 -9.83
C ALA A 138 -0.54 -6.76 -10.63
N THR A 139 -0.47 -8.07 -10.39
CA THR A 139 -1.38 -9.07 -10.99
C THR A 139 -2.83 -8.83 -10.59
N LEU A 140 -3.11 -8.65 -9.29
CA LEU A 140 -4.47 -8.35 -8.81
C LEU A 140 -5.00 -7.00 -9.32
N ARG A 141 -4.10 -6.07 -9.64
CA ARG A 141 -4.44 -4.76 -10.20
C ARG A 141 -4.65 -4.78 -11.71
N ASN A 142 -4.14 -5.78 -12.42
CA ASN A 142 -4.23 -5.84 -13.86
C ASN A 142 -5.69 -5.97 -14.34
N GLY A 143 -6.01 -5.40 -15.50
CA GLY A 143 -7.35 -5.49 -16.10
C GLY A 143 -8.44 -4.64 -15.43
N HIS A 144 -8.14 -3.92 -14.34
CA HIS A 144 -9.12 -3.08 -13.63
C HIS A 144 -8.88 -1.59 -13.86
N ARG A 145 -9.97 -0.81 -13.92
CA ARG A 145 -9.90 0.66 -13.91
C ARG A 145 -9.89 1.16 -12.47
N TRP A 146 -8.71 1.40 -11.93
CA TRP A 146 -8.53 1.97 -10.59
C TRP A 146 -8.88 3.46 -10.56
N SER A 147 -9.55 3.88 -9.50
CA SER A 147 -9.87 5.29 -9.25
C SER A 147 -8.59 6.08 -8.98
N LYS A 148 -8.68 7.41 -8.99
CA LYS A 148 -7.53 8.27 -8.65
C LYS A 148 -7.04 7.97 -7.23
N ILE A 149 -7.96 7.77 -6.29
CA ILE A 149 -7.68 7.47 -4.88
C ILE A 149 -7.01 6.11 -4.71
N GLU A 150 -7.51 5.08 -5.40
CA GLU A 150 -6.91 3.74 -5.37
C GLU A 150 -5.52 3.69 -6.01
N ASN A 151 -5.21 4.63 -6.92
CA ASN A 151 -3.86 4.82 -7.46
C ASN A 151 -2.96 5.64 -6.51
N LEU A 152 -3.51 6.64 -5.81
CA LEU A 152 -2.76 7.34 -4.75
C LEU A 152 -2.31 6.36 -3.66
N ASP A 153 -3.24 5.54 -3.14
CA ASP A 153 -2.97 4.53 -2.11
C ASP A 153 -1.87 3.54 -2.53
N PHE A 154 -1.85 3.17 -3.81
CA PHE A 154 -0.85 2.28 -4.39
C PHE A 154 0.53 2.95 -4.53
N HIS A 155 0.60 4.12 -5.17
CA HIS A 155 1.89 4.75 -5.51
C HIS A 155 2.59 5.43 -4.32
N ILE A 156 1.84 5.83 -3.29
CA ILE A 156 2.45 6.36 -2.06
C ILE A 156 2.96 5.23 -1.15
N GLY A 157 2.34 4.05 -1.22
CA GLY A 157 2.49 2.98 -0.25
C GLY A 157 3.45 1.85 -0.64
N TYR A 158 3.00 0.62 -0.38
CA TYR A 158 3.81 -0.60 -0.46
C TYR A 158 4.29 -0.88 -1.90
N GLY A 159 5.57 -1.18 -2.03
CA GLY A 159 6.25 -1.36 -3.32
C GLY A 159 6.61 -0.07 -4.06
N SER A 160 6.15 1.11 -3.62
CA SER A 160 6.33 2.38 -4.33
C SER A 160 6.96 3.47 -3.44
N GLY A 161 6.49 4.72 -3.48
CA GLY A 161 7.19 5.91 -2.97
C GLY A 161 7.77 5.76 -1.56
N ILE A 162 6.93 5.76 -0.53
CA ILE A 162 7.39 5.75 0.87
C ILE A 162 8.01 4.41 1.27
N HIS A 163 7.57 3.32 0.65
CA HIS A 163 8.17 2.01 0.89
C HIS A 163 9.65 1.97 0.50
N ASN A 164 9.97 2.48 -0.70
CA ASN A 164 11.33 2.56 -1.19
C ASN A 164 12.12 3.68 -0.49
N PHE A 165 11.50 4.81 -0.12
CA PHE A 165 12.15 5.84 0.71
C PHE A 165 12.71 5.24 2.00
N LYS A 166 11.91 4.45 2.72
CA LYS A 166 12.35 3.80 3.97
C LYS A 166 13.43 2.75 3.73
N ASN A 167 13.39 2.03 2.61
CA ASN A 167 14.49 1.13 2.24
C ASN A 167 15.78 1.89 1.94
N PHE A 168 15.69 3.06 1.29
CA PHE A 168 16.86 3.89 1.03
C PHE A 168 17.50 4.39 2.32
N VAL A 169 16.68 4.86 3.28
CA VAL A 169 17.15 5.23 4.62
C VAL A 169 17.84 4.06 5.33
N LEU A 170 17.29 2.85 5.24
CA LEU A 170 17.83 1.67 5.93
C LEU A 170 19.09 1.09 5.29
N ARG A 171 19.22 1.20 3.96
CA ARG A 171 20.17 0.37 3.18
C ARG A 171 21.10 1.16 2.27
N ALA A 172 20.88 2.46 2.12
CA ALA A 172 21.69 3.35 1.30
C ALA A 172 21.86 2.91 -0.18
N ASP A 173 20.92 2.13 -0.71
CA ASP A 173 20.95 1.66 -2.09
C ASP A 173 20.28 2.67 -3.04
N GLU A 174 21.03 3.09 -4.06
CA GLU A 174 20.59 4.02 -5.10
C GLU A 174 19.33 3.54 -5.84
N GLU A 175 19.14 2.23 -6.00
CA GLU A 175 17.93 1.69 -6.62
C GLU A 175 16.68 2.04 -5.81
N TYR A 176 16.76 1.99 -4.48
CA TYR A 176 15.64 2.41 -3.63
C TYR A 176 15.37 3.90 -3.73
N ARG A 177 16.42 4.73 -3.84
CA ARG A 177 16.26 6.19 -4.06
C ARG A 177 15.52 6.47 -5.36
N ALA A 178 15.95 5.85 -6.46
CA ALA A 178 15.35 6.03 -7.78
C ALA A 178 13.89 5.56 -7.81
N ARG A 179 13.59 4.39 -7.23
CA ARG A 179 12.22 3.85 -7.13
C ARG A 179 11.33 4.72 -6.24
N ALA A 180 11.86 5.28 -5.15
CA ALA A 180 11.14 6.21 -4.29
C ALA A 180 10.76 7.48 -5.05
N ALA A 181 11.73 8.11 -5.75
CA ALA A 181 11.49 9.31 -6.56
C ALA A 181 10.42 9.07 -7.63
N LEU A 182 10.48 7.94 -8.35
CA LEU A 182 9.46 7.55 -9.32
C LEU A 182 8.08 7.38 -8.68
N GLY A 183 7.99 6.71 -7.53
CA GLY A 183 6.74 6.54 -6.79
C GLY A 183 6.11 7.88 -6.38
N LEU A 184 6.91 8.77 -5.81
CA LEU A 184 6.48 10.11 -5.38
C LEU A 184 6.03 10.97 -6.59
N SER A 185 6.78 10.95 -7.68
CA SER A 185 6.41 11.63 -8.93
C SER A 185 5.07 11.11 -9.51
N ASN A 186 4.81 9.81 -9.42
CA ASN A 186 3.51 9.24 -9.83
C ASN A 186 2.36 9.76 -8.95
N VAL A 187 2.59 9.91 -7.64
CA VAL A 187 1.59 10.50 -6.73
C VAL A 187 1.27 11.94 -7.14
N LEU A 188 2.30 12.77 -7.39
CA LEU A 188 2.11 14.16 -7.84
C LEU A 188 1.35 14.25 -9.17
N LEU A 189 1.65 13.37 -10.12
CA LEU A 189 0.92 13.29 -11.39
C LEU A 189 -0.56 12.95 -11.19
N ILE A 190 -0.87 12.04 -10.27
CA ILE A 190 -2.26 11.68 -9.94
C ILE A 190 -2.96 12.84 -9.25
N VAL A 191 -2.31 13.54 -8.32
CA VAL A 191 -2.84 14.76 -7.68
C VAL A 191 -3.19 15.81 -8.73
N ALA A 192 -2.28 16.10 -9.67
CA ALA A 192 -2.51 17.06 -10.75
C ALA A 192 -3.73 16.67 -11.62
N ARG A 193 -3.84 15.37 -11.98
CA ARG A 193 -4.99 14.85 -12.72
C ARG A 193 -6.30 14.91 -11.93
N TYR A 194 -6.23 14.73 -10.61
CA TYR A 194 -7.40 14.88 -9.75
C TYR A 194 -7.86 16.33 -9.75
N ARG A 195 -6.95 17.30 -9.57
CA ARG A 195 -7.29 18.73 -9.62
C ARG A 195 -7.92 19.17 -10.94
N ALA A 196 -7.51 18.58 -12.06
CA ALA A 196 -8.06 18.87 -13.38
C ALA A 196 -9.47 18.27 -13.62
N SER A 197 -10.04 17.55 -12.66
CA SER A 197 -11.38 16.96 -12.80
C SER A 197 -12.49 17.98 -12.52
N GLU A 198 -13.57 17.90 -13.26
CA GLU A 198 -14.78 18.69 -12.98
C GLU A 198 -15.37 18.32 -11.61
N GLY A 199 -16.00 19.29 -10.94
CA GLY A 199 -16.70 19.06 -9.68
C GLY A 199 -15.82 18.93 -8.44
N LEU A 200 -14.54 19.33 -8.48
CA LEU A 200 -13.66 19.33 -7.31
C LEU A 200 -14.20 20.24 -6.21
N THR A 201 -14.47 19.67 -5.03
CA THR A 201 -14.93 20.45 -3.88
C THR A 201 -13.75 21.14 -3.18
N LYS A 202 -14.03 22.18 -2.38
CA LYS A 202 -13.00 22.84 -1.55
C LYS A 202 -12.32 21.86 -0.58
N THR A 203 -13.09 20.93 -0.02
CA THR A 203 -12.58 19.89 0.89
C THR A 203 -11.62 18.94 0.16
N GLN A 204 -11.99 18.49 -1.05
CA GLN A 204 -11.10 17.66 -1.87
C GLN A 204 -9.86 18.42 -2.32
N ALA A 205 -9.99 19.70 -2.69
CA ALA A 205 -8.84 20.53 -3.04
C ALA A 205 -7.84 20.64 -1.88
N LYS A 206 -8.32 20.91 -0.66
CA LYS A 206 -7.47 20.95 0.54
C LYS A 206 -6.82 19.60 0.84
N ALA A 207 -7.56 18.50 0.71
CA ALA A 207 -7.01 17.16 0.89
C ALA A 207 -5.88 16.85 -0.12
N LEU A 208 -6.02 17.31 -1.36
CA LEU A 208 -4.96 17.19 -2.38
C LEU A 208 -3.74 18.07 -2.06
N ASP A 209 -3.95 19.28 -1.52
CA ASP A 209 -2.87 20.14 -1.05
C ASP A 209 -2.08 19.49 0.09
N ASP A 210 -2.78 18.84 1.03
CA ASP A 210 -2.15 18.13 2.16
C ASP A 210 -1.33 16.93 1.70
N ILE A 211 -1.85 16.15 0.75
CA ILE A 211 -1.12 15.02 0.15
C ILE A 211 0.12 15.52 -0.60
N GLU A 212 -0.04 16.56 -1.43
CA GLU A 212 1.09 17.13 -2.19
C GLU A 212 2.17 17.66 -1.27
N SER A 213 1.81 18.39 -0.21
CA SER A 213 2.78 18.97 0.73
C SER A 213 3.65 17.89 1.37
N VAL A 214 3.07 16.77 1.79
CA VAL A 214 3.84 15.66 2.40
C VAL A 214 4.70 14.96 1.35
N VAL A 215 4.19 14.74 0.15
CA VAL A 215 4.96 14.10 -0.94
C VAL A 215 6.19 14.94 -1.29
N ARG A 216 6.04 16.27 -1.36
CA ARG A 216 7.17 17.19 -1.58
C ARG A 216 8.19 17.18 -0.45
N ALA A 217 7.74 17.11 0.80
CA ALA A 217 8.64 16.95 1.94
C ALA A 217 9.45 15.65 1.84
N TYR A 218 8.86 14.56 1.34
CA TYR A 218 9.60 13.32 1.07
C TYR A 218 10.58 13.44 -0.11
N GLU A 219 10.25 14.19 -1.17
CA GLU A 219 11.18 14.46 -2.28
C GLU A 219 12.40 15.26 -1.81
N GLU A 220 12.19 16.28 -0.97
CA GLU A 220 13.27 17.04 -0.34
C GLU A 220 14.10 16.14 0.59
N ALA A 221 13.44 15.33 1.40
CA ALA A 221 14.09 14.37 2.29
C ALA A 221 14.96 13.36 1.52
N LEU A 222 14.61 12.94 0.30
CA LEU A 222 15.47 12.04 -0.50
C LEU A 222 16.84 12.67 -0.79
N ALA A 223 16.89 13.97 -1.04
CA ALA A 223 18.16 14.68 -1.24
C ALA A 223 18.96 14.74 0.06
N THR A 224 18.30 15.04 1.18
CA THR A 224 18.95 15.05 2.51
C THR A 224 19.48 13.67 2.89
N VAL A 225 18.73 12.58 2.65
CA VAL A 225 19.20 11.21 2.91
C VAL A 225 20.48 10.93 2.12
N GLN A 226 20.52 11.31 0.83
CA GLN A 226 21.69 11.10 -0.02
C GLN A 226 22.94 11.82 0.51
N GLU A 227 22.79 13.05 0.99
CA GLU A 227 23.87 13.82 1.61
C GLU A 227 24.37 13.14 2.89
N LEU A 228 23.47 12.81 3.81
CA LEU A 228 23.81 12.18 5.09
C LEU A 228 24.45 10.79 4.93
N ILE A 229 24.04 10.02 3.90
CA ILE A 229 24.73 8.79 3.52
C ILE A 229 26.18 9.09 3.10
N GLY A 230 26.41 10.14 2.32
CA GLY A 230 27.74 10.59 1.91
C GLY A 230 28.63 11.03 3.07
N GLU A 231 28.02 11.54 4.14
CA GLU A 231 28.69 11.85 5.41
C GLU A 231 28.95 10.63 6.31
N GLY A 232 28.47 9.44 5.93
CA GLY A 232 28.63 8.21 6.70
C GLY A 232 27.71 8.09 7.92
N LYS A 233 26.56 8.80 7.92
CA LYS A 233 25.56 8.69 8.99
C LYS A 233 24.90 7.31 9.00
N THR A 234 24.56 6.84 10.20
CA THR A 234 23.78 5.60 10.40
C THR A 234 22.33 5.78 10.00
N ALA A 235 21.61 4.68 9.75
CA ALA A 235 20.19 4.74 9.40
C ALA A 235 19.34 5.40 10.50
N GLN A 236 19.73 5.23 11.76
CA GLN A 236 19.08 5.84 12.91
C GLN A 236 19.29 7.37 12.96
N GLU A 237 20.50 7.85 12.69
CA GLU A 237 20.79 9.28 12.60
C GLU A 237 20.07 9.92 11.42
N ILE A 238 20.03 9.24 10.28
CA ILE A 238 19.29 9.71 9.10
C ILE A 238 17.80 9.83 9.41
N ASP A 239 17.13 8.78 9.93
CA ASP A 239 15.68 8.84 10.25
C ASP A 239 15.34 9.94 11.25
N ALA A 240 16.26 10.29 12.16
CA ALA A 240 16.05 11.39 13.10
C ALA A 240 16.00 12.77 12.41
N VAL A 241 16.75 12.95 11.31
CA VAL A 241 16.78 14.20 10.53
C VAL A 241 15.64 14.27 9.53
N VAL A 242 15.35 13.17 8.83
CA VAL A 242 14.45 13.16 7.65
C VAL A 242 13.02 12.75 7.97
N LYS A 243 12.63 12.84 9.25
CA LYS A 243 11.29 12.47 9.68
C LYS A 243 10.26 13.47 9.16
N VAL A 244 9.40 12.99 8.27
CA VAL A 244 8.23 13.72 7.77
C VAL A 244 7.01 13.46 8.67
N ASP A 245 6.18 14.49 8.88
CA ASP A 245 4.87 14.34 9.50
C ASP A 245 3.85 13.86 8.46
N ASP A 246 3.43 12.61 8.60
CA ASP A 246 2.49 11.94 7.70
C ASP A 246 1.03 12.36 7.89
N THR A 247 0.72 13.03 9.00
CA THR A 247 -0.65 13.32 9.44
C THR A 247 -1.48 14.05 8.37
N PRO A 248 -0.98 15.10 7.68
CA PRO A 248 -1.77 15.79 6.66
C PRO A 248 -2.16 14.88 5.49
N ALA A 249 -1.23 14.09 4.96
CA ALA A 249 -1.51 13.21 3.83
C ALA A 249 -2.43 12.05 4.22
N LEU A 250 -2.27 11.47 5.42
CA LEU A 250 -3.17 10.43 5.91
C LEU A 250 -4.61 10.94 6.05
N ASN A 251 -4.78 12.14 6.60
CA ASN A 251 -6.09 12.80 6.70
C ASN A 251 -6.65 13.13 5.32
N GLY A 252 -5.83 13.70 4.42
CA GLY A 252 -6.23 13.99 3.05
C GLY A 252 -6.71 12.75 2.31
N LEU A 253 -5.97 11.64 2.39
CA LEU A 253 -6.39 10.36 1.79
C LEU A 253 -7.68 9.83 2.42
N ALA A 254 -7.88 9.99 3.73
CA ALA A 254 -9.14 9.62 4.38
C ALA A 254 -10.31 10.45 3.84
N THR A 255 -10.17 11.77 3.78
CA THR A 255 -11.16 12.70 3.22
C THR A 255 -11.51 12.39 1.76
N LEU A 256 -10.55 11.99 0.93
CA LEU A 256 -10.83 11.65 -0.46
C LEU A 256 -11.57 10.32 -0.63
N ARG A 257 -11.58 9.44 0.38
CA ARG A 257 -12.26 8.13 0.32
C ARG A 257 -13.74 8.19 0.72
N GLU A 258 -14.17 9.30 1.34
CA GLU A 258 -15.56 9.59 1.72
C GLU A 258 -16.39 10.06 0.52
#